data_AF-A0A0N9EJJ0-F1
#
_entry.id   AF-A0A0N9EJJ0-F1
#
_cell.length_a   1.000
_cell.length_b   1.000
_cell.length_c   1.000
_cell.angle_alpha   90.00
_cell.angle_beta   90.00
_cell.angle_gamma   90.00
#
_symmetry.space_group_name_H-M   'P 1'
#
loop_
_entity.id
_entity.type
_entity.pdbx_description
1 polymer ?
#
loop_
_entity_poly.entity_id
_entity_poly.type
_entity_poly.pdbx_seq_one_letter_code
_entity_poly.pdbx_strand_id
1 'polypeptide(L)'
;MKKHILSLTLGSLLVSTLSAEDDGFYMSAGYQIGEAAQVVKNTGGIQKLSDNYENLSKLLTRYSTLNSLIQLSSDPSAVNDARDNLSSSSRNLIDVKTNSPAYQAVLLALNAAVGLWQVTSYAFTGCGPGSNESANGGIQTFNNVPGENTTTITCNSYYQPGKDSTISTANYAKINQAYQIIQKALTANGSDGDGVPVLSNTTTKLDFTINGDKRTGGQPNQPLIYP
;
A
#
# COMPACT_ATOMS: atom_id res chain seq x y z
N MET A 1 9.42 -15.79 46.54
CA MET A 1 10.59 -16.31 45.79
C MET A 1 10.43 -17.81 45.58
N LYS A 2 10.71 -18.30 44.35
CA LYS A 2 10.90 -19.72 43.96
C LYS A 2 9.67 -20.65 44.07
N LYS A 3 9.50 -21.73 43.31
CA LYS A 3 9.88 -22.22 41.97
C LYS A 3 9.28 -23.65 41.94
N HIS A 4 8.59 -24.01 40.86
CA HIS A 4 8.70 -25.30 40.13
C HIS A 4 8.47 -26.70 40.78
N ILE A 5 7.61 -27.45 40.04
CA ILE A 5 7.67 -28.88 39.61
C ILE A 5 7.20 -29.96 40.61
N LEU A 6 6.25 -30.80 40.15
CA LEU A 6 6.29 -32.28 40.00
C LEU A 6 4.83 -32.78 39.86
N SER A 7 4.39 -33.22 38.67
CA SER A 7 4.33 -34.63 38.23
C SER A 7 3.52 -35.55 39.17
N LEU A 8 2.42 -36.12 38.66
CA LEU A 8 2.03 -37.49 39.00
C LEU A 8 1.21 -38.09 37.84
N THR A 9 1.82 -39.05 37.16
CA THR A 9 1.13 -40.02 36.32
C THR A 9 0.45 -41.10 37.17
N LEU A 10 -0.55 -41.73 36.56
CA LEU A 10 -0.89 -43.16 36.63
C LEU A 10 -2.10 -43.58 37.50
N GLY A 11 -3.13 -44.08 36.81
CA GLY A 11 -3.90 -45.25 37.25
C GLY A 11 -5.37 -45.02 37.53
N SER A 12 -6.22 -45.40 36.56
CA SER A 12 -7.16 -46.52 36.75
C SER A 12 -7.99 -46.77 35.48
N LEU A 13 -7.78 -47.96 34.91
CA LEU A 13 -8.71 -48.66 34.04
C LEU A 13 -10.00 -48.94 34.82
N LEU A 14 -11.16 -48.66 34.22
CA LEU A 14 -12.36 -49.47 34.42
C LEU A 14 -13.00 -49.72 33.06
N VAL A 15 -13.19 -51.00 32.78
CA VAL A 15 -13.75 -51.58 31.56
C VAL A 15 -15.22 -51.94 31.79
N SER A 16 -16.02 -51.68 30.75
CA SER A 16 -17.36 -52.21 30.45
C SER A 16 -18.57 -51.62 31.18
N THR A 17 -19.42 -50.92 30.41
CA THR A 17 -20.71 -51.48 30.00
C THR A 17 -21.06 -51.01 28.59
N LEU A 18 -21.22 -51.99 27.71
CA LEU A 18 -21.76 -51.87 26.37
C LEU A 18 -23.26 -51.54 26.49
N SER A 19 -23.66 -50.32 26.14
CA SER A 19 -25.06 -49.99 25.84
C SER A 19 -25.13 -49.72 24.35
N ALA A 20 -25.43 -50.78 23.61
CA ALA A 20 -25.94 -50.67 22.26
C ALA A 20 -27.41 -50.26 22.35
N GLU A 21 -27.68 -48.96 22.29
CA GLU A 21 -28.96 -48.45 21.76
C GLU A 21 -28.73 -48.09 20.29
N ASP A 22 -28.88 -49.12 19.47
CA ASP A 22 -29.73 -49.19 18.28
C ASP A 22 -30.19 -47.87 17.59
N ASP A 23 -29.24 -47.00 17.23
CA ASP A 23 -29.36 -46.09 16.08
C ASP A 23 -27.99 -45.98 15.40
N GLY A 24 -27.73 -46.94 14.51
CA GLY A 24 -26.44 -47.20 13.90
C GLY A 24 -25.88 -46.05 13.07
N PHE A 25 -24.96 -45.30 13.64
CA PHE A 25 -23.95 -44.54 12.91
C PHE A 25 -22.56 -45.10 13.24
N TYR A 26 -22.14 -46.09 12.45
CA TYR A 26 -20.82 -46.69 12.57
C TYR A 26 -19.76 -45.75 12.00
N MET A 27 -19.01 -45.05 12.86
CA MET A 27 -17.66 -44.58 12.51
C MET A 27 -16.68 -45.72 12.73
N SER A 28 -16.24 -46.37 11.65
CA SER A 28 -15.12 -47.31 11.72
C SER A 28 -13.80 -46.54 11.82
N ALA A 29 -13.15 -46.60 12.98
CA ALA A 29 -11.71 -46.39 13.05
C ALA A 29 -11.05 -47.60 12.36
N GLY A 30 -10.50 -47.39 11.17
CA GLY A 30 -9.82 -48.45 10.42
C GLY A 30 -8.57 -48.92 11.15
N TYR A 31 -8.62 -50.13 11.72
CA TYR A 31 -7.43 -50.92 12.02
C TYR A 31 -7.08 -51.72 10.77
N GLN A 32 -5.88 -51.48 10.23
CA GLN A 32 -5.41 -52.01 8.95
C GLN A 32 -4.82 -53.42 9.16
N ILE A 33 -5.51 -54.46 8.70
CA ILE A 33 -4.92 -55.80 8.52
C ILE A 33 -5.30 -56.29 7.12
N GLY A 34 -4.32 -56.44 6.23
CA GLY A 34 -4.43 -57.18 4.97
C GLY A 34 -5.31 -56.57 3.87
N GLU A 35 -4.68 -56.10 2.79
CA GLU A 35 -5.11 -55.99 1.38
C GLU A 35 -6.58 -55.71 0.93
N ALA A 36 -7.49 -55.25 1.80
CA ALA A 36 -8.78 -54.73 1.38
C ALA A 36 -9.18 -53.53 2.24
N ALA A 37 -8.80 -52.32 1.79
CA ALA A 37 -9.35 -51.08 2.33
C ALA A 37 -10.83 -50.97 1.91
N GLN A 38 -11.75 -51.47 2.75
CA GLN A 38 -13.17 -51.26 2.54
C GLN A 38 -13.53 -49.84 2.96
N VAL A 39 -13.38 -48.91 2.01
CA VAL A 39 -13.93 -47.56 2.11
C VAL A 39 -15.46 -47.70 2.07
N VAL A 40 -16.10 -47.55 3.23
CA VAL A 40 -17.56 -47.69 3.35
C VAL A 40 -18.26 -46.58 2.54
N LYS A 41 -19.05 -47.00 1.55
CA LYS A 41 -19.81 -46.16 0.60
C LYS A 41 -20.99 -45.37 1.22
N ASN A 42 -20.89 -44.88 2.46
CA ASN A 42 -21.95 -44.07 3.09
C ASN A 42 -21.50 -42.67 3.56
N THR A 43 -20.37 -42.17 3.06
CA THR A 43 -19.94 -40.79 3.32
C THR A 43 -20.86 -39.76 2.67
N GLY A 44 -21.56 -40.09 1.57
CA GLY A 44 -22.41 -39.12 0.85
C GLY A 44 -23.63 -38.62 1.64
N GLY A 45 -24.34 -39.50 2.36
CA GLY A 45 -25.51 -39.12 3.16
C GLY A 45 -25.13 -38.31 4.40
N ILE A 46 -24.04 -38.70 5.04
CA ILE A 46 -23.45 -38.06 6.22
C ILE A 46 -22.86 -36.70 5.86
N GLN A 47 -22.12 -36.62 4.75
CA GLN A 47 -21.60 -35.37 4.21
C GLN A 47 -22.75 -34.43 3.86
N LYS A 48 -23.80 -34.92 3.18
CA LYS A 48 -24.99 -34.13 2.86
C LYS A 48 -25.71 -33.62 4.12
N LEU A 49 -25.78 -34.44 5.17
CA LEU A 49 -26.34 -34.03 6.46
C LEU A 49 -25.47 -32.94 7.10
N SER A 50 -24.14 -33.13 7.14
CA SER A 50 -23.18 -32.15 7.65
C SER A 50 -23.29 -30.82 6.91
N ASP A 51 -23.31 -30.86 5.57
CA ASP A 51 -23.44 -29.67 4.72
C ASP A 51 -24.78 -28.97 4.98
N ASN A 52 -25.87 -29.73 5.17
CA ASN A 52 -27.18 -29.17 5.52
C ASN A 52 -27.16 -28.50 6.91
N TYR A 53 -26.51 -29.09 7.90
CA TYR A 53 -26.35 -28.48 9.23
C TYR A 53 -25.49 -27.22 9.19
N GLU A 54 -24.40 -27.22 8.42
CA GLU A 54 -23.58 -26.02 8.23
C GLU A 54 -24.37 -24.90 7.54
N ASN A 55 -25.15 -25.23 6.50
CA ASN A 55 -26.02 -24.28 5.81
C ASN A 55 -27.11 -23.73 6.72
N LEU A 56 -27.75 -24.59 7.53
CA LEU A 56 -28.73 -24.16 8.52
C LEU A 56 -28.10 -23.24 9.57
N SER A 57 -26.91 -23.57 10.07
CA SER A 57 -26.17 -22.74 11.03
C SER A 57 -25.84 -21.36 10.45
N LYS A 58 -25.38 -21.28 9.20
CA LYS A 58 -25.17 -20.02 8.47
C LYS A 58 -26.46 -19.23 8.31
N LEU A 59 -27.57 -19.90 7.99
CA LEU A 59 -28.88 -19.25 7.84
C LEU A 59 -29.36 -18.66 9.16
N LEU A 60 -29.29 -19.43 10.26
CA LEU A 60 -29.66 -18.98 11.59
C LEU A 60 -28.80 -17.80 12.05
N THR A 61 -27.49 -17.83 11.76
CA THR A 61 -26.58 -16.71 12.05
C THR A 61 -27.01 -15.45 11.28
N ARG A 62 -27.28 -15.57 9.98
CA ARG A 62 -27.76 -14.44 9.16
C ARG A 62 -29.10 -13.90 9.64
N TYR A 63 -30.03 -14.77 10.03
CA TYR A 63 -31.32 -14.38 10.58
C TYR A 63 -31.16 -13.61 11.89
N SER A 64 -30.30 -14.09 12.80
CA SER A 64 -29.99 -13.41 14.05
C SER A 64 -29.39 -12.00 13.82
N THR A 65 -28.44 -11.88 12.90
CA THR A 65 -27.87 -10.59 12.50
C THR A 65 -28.94 -9.66 11.91
N LEU A 66 -29.78 -10.16 11.01
CA LEU A 66 -30.84 -9.37 10.39
C LEU A 66 -31.86 -8.87 11.42
N ASN A 67 -32.29 -9.74 12.35
CA ASN A 67 -33.21 -9.37 13.41
C ASN A 67 -32.62 -8.26 14.30
N SER A 68 -31.33 -8.36 14.62
CA SER A 68 -30.61 -7.31 15.37
C SER A 68 -30.55 -5.99 14.58
N LEU A 69 -30.26 -6.05 13.27
CA LEU A 69 -30.24 -4.87 12.40
C LEU A 69 -31.62 -4.20 12.30
N ILE A 70 -32.72 -4.97 12.24
CA ILE A 70 -34.08 -4.42 12.23
C ILE A 70 -34.35 -3.67 13.54
N GLN A 71 -34.00 -4.25 14.69
CA GLN A 71 -34.16 -3.60 15.99
C GLN A 71 -33.36 -2.30 16.06
N LEU A 72 -32.06 -2.33 15.72
CA LEU A 72 -31.20 -1.14 15.70
C LEU A 72 -31.69 -0.07 14.72
N SER A 73 -32.21 -0.47 13.55
CA SER A 73 -32.70 0.47 12.53
C SER A 73 -34.02 1.15 12.94
N SER A 74 -34.80 0.50 13.81
CA SER A 74 -36.05 1.05 14.35
C SER A 74 -35.85 1.91 15.60
N ASP A 75 -34.64 1.93 16.17
CA ASP A 75 -34.28 2.72 17.35
C ASP A 75 -33.57 4.03 16.94
N PRO A 76 -34.21 5.20 17.09
CA PRO A 76 -33.61 6.48 16.74
C PRO A 76 -32.31 6.80 17.48
N SER A 77 -32.14 6.30 18.71
CA SER A 77 -30.92 6.53 19.48
C SER A 77 -29.73 5.79 18.87
N ALA A 78 -29.89 4.51 18.59
CA ALA A 78 -28.88 3.69 17.91
C ALA A 78 -28.52 4.24 16.52
N VAL A 79 -29.50 4.77 15.78
CA VAL A 79 -29.25 5.43 14.49
C VAL A 79 -28.42 6.70 14.66
N ASN A 80 -28.74 7.54 15.64
CA ASN A 80 -27.97 8.76 15.89
C ASN A 80 -26.55 8.47 16.37
N ASP A 81 -26.36 7.50 17.26
CA ASP A 81 -25.03 7.05 17.71
C ASP A 81 -24.18 6.55 16.53
N ALA A 82 -24.77 5.78 15.61
CA ALA A 82 -24.10 5.35 14.39
C ALA A 82 -23.70 6.53 13.49
N ARG A 83 -24.57 7.55 13.37
CA ARG A 83 -24.28 8.77 12.60
C ARG A 83 -23.15 9.59 13.23
N ASP A 84 -23.14 9.72 14.55
CA ASP A 84 -22.11 10.48 15.28
C ASP A 84 -20.75 9.78 15.19
N ASN A 85 -20.73 8.45 15.33
CA ASN A 85 -19.53 7.64 15.12
C ASN A 85 -18.99 7.77 13.70
N LEU A 86 -19.87 7.76 12.68
CA LEU A 86 -19.48 7.96 11.29
C LEU A 86 -18.94 9.38 11.05
N SER A 87 -19.58 10.40 11.62
CA SER A 87 -19.14 11.79 11.53
C SER A 87 -17.75 11.98 12.16
N SER A 88 -17.55 11.44 13.36
CA SER A 88 -16.25 11.44 14.05
C SER A 88 -15.17 10.73 13.23
N SER A 89 -15.49 9.54 12.70
CA SER A 89 -14.58 8.79 11.83
C SER A 89 -14.21 9.56 10.57
N SER A 90 -15.19 10.23 9.94
CA SER A 90 -14.94 11.07 8.76
C SER A 90 -13.99 12.22 9.08
N ARG A 91 -14.23 12.96 10.18
CA ARG A 91 -13.31 14.04 10.63
C ARG A 91 -11.92 13.51 10.92
N ASN A 92 -11.80 12.35 11.59
CA ASN A 92 -10.50 11.72 11.84
C ASN A 92 -9.77 11.28 10.56
N LEU A 93 -10.48 11.09 9.45
CA LEU A 93 -9.86 10.80 8.15
C LEU A 93 -9.44 12.07 7.41
N ILE A 94 -10.22 13.16 7.50
CA ILE A 94 -10.02 14.31 6.60
C ILE A 94 -9.51 15.58 7.27
N ASP A 95 -9.77 15.78 8.57
CA ASP A 95 -9.48 17.03 9.30
C ASP A 95 -8.22 16.95 10.19
N VAL A 96 -7.58 15.79 10.27
CA VAL A 96 -6.36 15.57 11.09
C VAL A 96 -5.26 14.90 10.28
N LYS A 97 -4.01 15.06 10.73
CA LYS A 97 -2.81 14.55 10.04
C LYS A 97 -2.28 13.25 10.66
N THR A 98 -1.84 13.32 11.91
CA THR A 98 -1.12 12.22 12.60
C THR A 98 -1.93 10.94 12.71
N ASN A 99 -3.19 11.07 13.13
CA ASN A 99 -4.07 9.94 13.38
C ASN A 99 -4.96 9.58 12.19
N SER A 100 -4.78 10.24 11.04
CA SER A 100 -5.53 9.93 9.82
C SER A 100 -4.75 8.93 8.97
N PRO A 101 -5.23 7.69 8.82
CA PRO A 101 -4.62 6.75 7.87
C PRO A 101 -4.63 7.27 6.43
N ALA A 102 -5.65 8.06 6.06
CA ALA A 102 -5.76 8.62 4.72
C ALA A 102 -4.67 9.67 4.44
N TYR A 103 -4.43 10.58 5.40
CA TYR A 103 -3.36 11.57 5.29
C TYR A 103 -1.98 10.89 5.26
N GLN A 104 -1.75 9.91 6.13
CA GLN A 104 -0.48 9.17 6.16
C GLN A 104 -0.21 8.41 4.86
N ALA A 105 -1.25 7.85 4.23
CA ALA A 105 -1.11 7.18 2.93
C ALA A 105 -0.70 8.16 1.82
N VAL A 106 -1.29 9.36 1.77
CA VAL A 106 -0.90 10.42 0.82
C VAL A 106 0.55 10.84 1.06
N LEU A 107 0.91 11.11 2.32
CA LEU A 107 2.25 11.51 2.70
C LEU A 107 3.29 10.45 2.33
N LEU A 108 2.99 9.17 2.55
CA LEU A 108 3.84 8.05 2.16
C LEU A 108 4.05 8.00 0.64
N ALA A 109 2.99 8.16 -0.15
CA ALA A 109 3.08 8.14 -1.61
C ALA A 109 3.94 9.30 -2.15
N LEU A 110 3.77 10.51 -1.60
CA LEU A 110 4.56 11.68 -1.97
C LEU A 110 6.04 11.50 -1.60
N ASN A 111 6.32 11.06 -0.37
CA ASN A 111 7.70 10.80 0.09
C ASN A 111 8.37 9.68 -0.71
N ALA A 112 7.64 8.61 -1.06
CA ALA A 112 8.17 7.53 -1.87
C ALA A 112 8.52 8.00 -3.28
N ALA A 113 7.68 8.84 -3.90
CA ALA A 113 7.95 9.40 -5.23
C ALA A 113 9.17 10.34 -5.21
N VAL A 114 9.27 11.22 -4.21
CA VAL A 114 10.43 12.11 -4.00
C VAL A 114 11.69 11.30 -3.74
N GLY A 115 11.64 10.32 -2.84
CA GLY A 115 12.76 9.46 -2.49
C GLY A 115 13.24 8.62 -3.68
N LEU A 116 12.32 8.09 -4.49
CA LEU A 116 12.67 7.38 -5.73
C LEU A 116 13.43 8.29 -6.68
N TRP A 117 12.96 9.52 -6.89
CA TRP A 117 13.69 10.48 -7.73
C TRP A 117 15.06 10.82 -7.15
N GLN A 118 15.18 11.06 -5.84
CA GLN A 118 16.45 11.37 -5.20
C GLN A 118 17.50 10.26 -5.34
N VAL A 119 17.09 9.00 -5.27
CA VAL A 119 18.00 7.85 -5.39
C VAL A 119 18.36 7.55 -6.84
N THR A 120 17.50 7.88 -7.81
CA THR A 120 17.70 7.51 -9.23
C THR A 120 18.12 8.66 -10.13
N SER A 121 17.94 9.92 -9.72
CA SER A 121 18.17 11.11 -10.55
C SER A 121 19.58 11.24 -11.08
N TYR A 122 20.59 10.76 -10.33
CA TYR A 122 21.99 10.82 -10.75
C TYR A 122 22.24 10.06 -12.06
N ALA A 123 21.50 8.98 -12.31
CA ALA A 123 21.55 8.22 -13.56
C ALA A 123 20.96 8.99 -14.77
N PHE A 124 20.18 10.05 -14.51
CA PHE A 124 19.55 10.90 -15.53
C PHE A 124 20.30 12.21 -15.77
N THR A 125 21.53 12.34 -15.24
CA THR A 125 22.41 13.51 -15.48
C THR A 125 22.83 13.66 -16.94
N GLY A 126 22.82 12.57 -17.72
CA GLY A 126 23.07 12.58 -19.17
C GLY A 126 21.92 13.15 -20.02
N CYS A 127 21.02 13.94 -19.44
CA CYS A 127 19.91 14.57 -20.15
C CYS A 127 20.38 15.60 -21.19
N GLY A 128 19.59 15.85 -22.23
CA GLY A 128 19.99 16.84 -23.22
C GLY A 128 19.05 16.99 -24.43
N PRO A 129 19.37 17.93 -25.32
CA PRO A 129 18.57 18.18 -26.51
C PRO A 129 18.86 17.21 -27.67
N GLY A 130 19.95 16.45 -27.62
CA GLY A 130 20.47 15.67 -28.75
C GLY A 130 21.38 16.52 -29.63
N SER A 131 21.59 16.09 -30.89
CA SER A 131 22.52 16.75 -31.82
C SER A 131 22.11 18.17 -32.22
N ASN A 132 20.84 18.54 -32.04
CA ASN A 132 20.32 19.88 -32.28
C ASN A 132 20.05 20.59 -30.95
N GLU A 133 20.90 21.55 -30.57
CA GLU A 133 20.82 22.30 -29.31
C GLU A 133 19.52 23.12 -29.12
N SER A 134 18.73 23.32 -30.17
CA SER A 134 17.44 24.02 -30.07
C SER A 134 16.24 23.06 -29.96
N ALA A 135 16.44 21.76 -30.17
CA ALA A 135 15.39 20.75 -30.08
C ALA A 135 15.19 20.28 -28.63
N ASN A 136 14.11 19.54 -28.38
CA ASN A 136 13.94 18.74 -27.15
C ASN A 136 14.06 19.53 -25.82
N GLY A 137 13.78 20.83 -25.83
CA GLY A 137 13.88 21.73 -24.67
C GLY A 137 15.19 22.53 -24.59
N GLY A 138 16.12 22.28 -25.50
CA GLY A 138 17.42 22.94 -25.58
C GLY A 138 18.38 22.57 -24.45
N ILE A 139 19.36 23.43 -24.18
CA ILE A 139 20.28 23.25 -23.06
C ILE A 139 19.73 24.01 -21.85
N GLN A 140 19.53 23.31 -20.73
CA GLN A 140 19.02 23.92 -19.48
C GLN A 140 19.81 23.43 -18.28
N THR A 141 19.98 24.32 -17.31
CA THR A 141 20.55 24.05 -16.01
C THR A 141 19.46 24.13 -14.96
N PHE A 142 19.29 23.06 -14.19
CA PHE A 142 18.30 22.94 -13.13
C PHE A 142 19.00 23.00 -11.78
N ASN A 143 18.53 23.88 -10.90
CA ASN A 143 19.06 24.03 -9.55
C ASN A 143 18.17 23.31 -8.52
N ASN A 144 18.73 23.05 -7.34
CA ASN A 144 18.06 22.33 -6.24
C ASN A 144 17.60 20.92 -6.64
N VAL A 145 18.39 20.23 -7.48
CA VAL A 145 18.11 18.87 -7.95
C VAL A 145 19.13 17.89 -7.37
N PRO A 146 18.73 16.64 -7.08
CA PRO A 146 19.67 15.64 -6.61
C PRO A 146 20.62 15.20 -7.74
N GLY A 147 21.92 15.48 -7.57
CA GLY A 147 22.98 15.05 -8.47
C GLY A 147 24.14 14.40 -7.70
N GLU A 148 25.06 13.77 -8.43
CA GLU A 148 26.27 13.17 -7.83
C GLU A 148 27.17 14.27 -7.26
N ASN A 149 27.19 14.42 -5.93
CA ASN A 149 27.94 15.46 -5.21
C ASN A 149 27.64 16.91 -5.65
N THR A 150 26.48 17.13 -6.28
CA THR A 150 26.04 18.45 -6.76
C THR A 150 24.54 18.62 -6.55
N THR A 151 24.10 19.87 -6.44
CA THR A 151 22.67 20.24 -6.39
C THR A 151 22.18 20.88 -7.69
N THR A 152 23.02 20.81 -8.74
CA THR A 152 22.77 21.42 -10.04
C THR A 152 23.06 20.41 -11.14
N ILE A 153 22.13 20.25 -12.08
CA ILE A 153 22.27 19.39 -13.26
C ILE A 153 22.09 20.23 -14.51
N THR A 154 23.01 20.10 -15.46
CA THR A 154 22.91 20.73 -16.78
C THR A 154 22.60 19.66 -17.83
N CYS A 155 21.45 19.79 -18.49
CA CYS A 155 21.06 18.93 -19.59
C CYS A 155 21.65 19.44 -20.91
N ASN A 156 22.79 18.88 -21.31
CA ASN A 156 23.54 19.27 -22.51
C ASN A 156 24.04 18.08 -23.36
N SER A 157 23.51 16.88 -23.13
CA SER A 157 23.88 15.69 -23.88
C SER A 157 23.56 15.81 -25.38
N TYR A 158 24.53 15.40 -26.22
CA TYR A 158 24.40 15.35 -27.68
C TYR A 158 23.74 14.06 -28.18
N TYR A 159 23.58 13.05 -27.32
CA TYR A 159 22.89 11.81 -27.66
C TYR A 159 21.40 12.06 -27.85
N GLN A 160 20.84 11.51 -28.94
CA GLN A 160 19.43 11.72 -29.26
C GLN A 160 18.56 11.15 -28.14
N PRO A 161 17.70 11.97 -27.51
CA PRO A 161 16.84 11.49 -26.45
C PRO A 161 15.76 10.55 -26.99
N GLY A 162 15.41 9.53 -26.21
CA GLY A 162 14.47 8.49 -26.64
C GLY A 162 14.41 7.31 -25.70
N LYS A 163 13.60 6.31 -26.06
CA LYS A 163 13.54 5.04 -25.33
C LYS A 163 14.92 4.37 -25.37
N ASP A 164 15.36 3.84 -24.23
CA ASP A 164 16.67 3.20 -24.05
C ASP A 164 17.87 4.13 -24.32
N SER A 165 17.64 5.45 -24.28
CA SER A 165 18.64 6.50 -24.46
C SER A 165 18.48 7.58 -23.37
N THR A 166 19.12 8.72 -23.56
CA THR A 166 19.06 9.89 -22.69
C THR A 166 17.64 10.46 -22.61
N ILE A 167 17.32 11.08 -21.47
CA ILE A 167 16.08 11.84 -21.32
C ILE A 167 16.23 13.21 -21.97
N SER A 168 15.17 13.67 -22.66
CA SER A 168 15.16 15.02 -23.22
C SER A 168 15.14 16.09 -22.14
N THR A 169 15.77 17.24 -22.40
CA THR A 169 15.71 18.39 -21.50
C THR A 169 14.27 18.80 -21.17
N ALA A 170 13.36 18.71 -22.14
CA ALA A 170 11.94 19.01 -21.94
C ALA A 170 11.25 18.05 -20.95
N ASN A 171 11.57 16.75 -21.00
CA ASN A 171 11.01 15.79 -20.04
C ASN A 171 11.66 15.94 -18.66
N TYR A 172 12.97 16.19 -18.61
CA TYR A 172 13.66 16.49 -17.36
C TYR A 172 13.05 17.73 -16.68
N ALA A 173 12.75 18.79 -17.43
CA ALA A 173 12.10 20.00 -16.90
C ALA A 173 10.74 19.71 -16.25
N LYS A 174 9.91 18.83 -16.88
CA LYS A 174 8.62 18.41 -16.31
C LYS A 174 8.79 17.66 -15.00
N ILE A 175 9.73 16.72 -14.94
CA ILE A 175 10.01 15.94 -13.73
C ILE A 175 10.55 16.87 -12.64
N ASN A 176 11.50 17.73 -12.96
CA ASN A 176 12.04 18.71 -12.02
C ASN A 176 10.94 19.63 -11.48
N GLN A 177 10.04 20.14 -12.34
CA GLN A 177 8.93 20.98 -11.89
C GLN A 177 8.06 20.25 -10.86
N ALA A 178 7.66 19.00 -11.15
CA ALA A 178 6.87 18.19 -10.22
C ALA A 178 7.64 17.91 -8.91
N TYR A 179 8.91 17.54 -9.01
CA TYR A 179 9.79 17.30 -7.85
C TYR A 179 9.89 18.54 -6.95
N GLN A 180 10.13 19.72 -7.52
CA GLN A 180 10.23 20.97 -6.75
C GLN A 180 8.91 21.32 -6.08
N ILE A 181 7.77 21.14 -6.76
CA ILE A 181 6.43 21.36 -6.18
C ILE A 181 6.21 20.44 -4.99
N ILE A 182 6.45 19.14 -5.14
CA ILE A 182 6.22 18.16 -4.08
C ILE A 182 7.17 18.42 -2.91
N GLN A 183 8.46 18.65 -3.17
CA GLN A 183 9.43 18.98 -2.13
C GLN A 183 9.03 20.23 -1.36
N LYS A 184 8.66 21.30 -2.06
CA LYS A 184 8.21 22.53 -1.41
C LYS A 184 6.93 22.34 -0.62
N ALA A 185 5.97 21.57 -1.14
CA ALA A 185 4.75 21.23 -0.43
C ALA A 185 5.04 20.46 0.86
N LEU A 186 5.94 19.47 0.82
CA LEU A 186 6.32 18.69 2.00
C LEU A 186 7.02 19.55 3.05
N THR A 187 7.89 20.48 2.62
CA THR A 187 8.71 21.31 3.52
C THR A 187 8.09 22.67 3.89
N ALA A 188 6.88 22.99 3.44
CA ALA A 188 6.31 24.34 3.54
C ALA A 188 6.22 24.87 4.98
N ASN A 189 6.01 23.98 5.95
CA ASN A 189 5.91 24.30 7.38
C ASN A 189 7.13 23.81 8.20
N GLY A 190 8.28 23.61 7.55
CA GLY A 190 9.50 23.07 8.16
C GLY A 190 9.90 21.71 7.60
N SER A 191 11.01 21.17 8.09
CA SER A 191 11.63 19.94 7.55
C SER A 191 10.90 18.64 7.93
N ASP A 192 9.90 18.71 8.81
CA ASP A 192 9.24 17.53 9.39
C ASP A 192 8.15 16.92 8.48
N GLY A 193 7.99 17.40 7.25
CA GLY A 193 7.00 16.88 6.30
C GLY A 193 5.55 17.36 6.56
N ASP A 194 5.37 18.34 7.44
CA ASP A 194 4.06 18.86 7.85
C ASP A 194 3.51 19.99 6.94
N GLY A 195 4.15 20.22 5.79
CA GLY A 195 3.75 21.27 4.86
C GLY A 195 2.45 20.97 4.10
N VAL A 196 2.08 19.69 3.93
CA VAL A 196 0.84 19.29 3.25
C VAL A 196 -0.36 19.57 4.17
N PRO A 197 -1.43 20.25 3.71
CA PRO A 197 -2.60 20.52 4.55
C PRO A 197 -3.43 19.24 4.78
N VAL A 198 -4.32 19.28 5.77
CA VAL A 198 -5.33 18.22 5.99
C VAL A 198 -6.21 18.03 4.75
N LEU A 199 -6.75 16.83 4.53
CA LEU A 199 -7.43 16.47 3.28
C LEU A 199 -8.71 17.27 3.01
N SER A 200 -9.36 17.79 4.06
CA SER A 200 -10.52 18.68 3.91
C SER A 200 -10.15 20.08 3.42
N ASN A 201 -8.89 20.51 3.55
CA ASN A 201 -8.41 21.80 3.09
C ASN A 201 -7.78 21.68 1.70
N THR A 202 -8.53 22.11 0.70
CA THR A 202 -8.14 22.08 -0.73
C THR A 202 -7.81 23.46 -1.29
N THR A 203 -7.73 24.49 -0.45
CA THR A 203 -7.62 25.89 -0.89
C THR A 203 -6.26 26.52 -0.56
N THR A 204 -5.42 25.83 0.22
CA THR A 204 -4.07 26.30 0.55
C THR A 204 -3.23 26.44 -0.71
N LYS A 205 -2.66 27.63 -0.93
CA LYS A 205 -1.81 27.92 -2.08
C LYS A 205 -0.34 27.74 -1.72
N LEU A 206 0.44 27.29 -2.69
CA LEU A 206 1.88 27.13 -2.58
C LEU A 206 2.57 28.04 -3.61
N ASP A 207 3.20 29.11 -3.12
CA ASP A 207 3.89 30.09 -3.94
C ASP A 207 5.40 29.99 -3.73
N PHE A 208 6.16 29.73 -4.80
CA PHE A 208 7.62 29.68 -4.76
C PHE A 208 8.22 29.84 -6.16
N THR A 209 9.52 30.12 -6.23
CA THR A 209 10.26 30.25 -7.49
C THR A 209 11.12 29.01 -7.73
N ILE A 210 11.07 28.50 -8.96
CA ILE A 210 12.00 27.46 -9.44
C ILE A 210 13.13 28.17 -10.19
N ASN A 211 14.36 28.00 -9.70
CA ASN A 211 15.54 28.61 -10.29
C ASN A 211 16.17 27.67 -11.33
N GLY A 212 16.70 28.23 -12.41
CA GLY A 212 17.41 27.53 -13.45
C GLY A 212 17.79 28.47 -14.58
N ASP A 213 18.71 28.02 -15.44
CA ASP A 213 19.18 28.77 -16.60
C ASP A 213 18.81 28.01 -17.88
N LYS A 214 18.43 28.75 -18.93
CA LYS A 214 18.15 28.16 -20.25
C LYS A 214 19.03 28.83 -21.30
N ARG A 215 19.81 28.03 -22.01
CA ARG A 215 20.56 28.44 -23.20
C ARG A 215 19.84 27.95 -24.45
N THR A 216 19.49 28.87 -25.33
CA THR A 216 18.98 28.56 -26.67
C THR A 216 19.90 29.21 -27.69
N GLY A 217 20.40 28.44 -28.67
CA GLY A 217 21.29 28.96 -29.71
C GLY A 217 22.78 28.98 -29.32
N GLY A 218 23.26 27.98 -28.57
CA GLY A 218 24.70 27.78 -28.42
C GLY A 218 25.34 27.39 -29.76
N GLN A 219 26.60 27.79 -29.95
CA GLN A 219 27.40 27.26 -31.05
C GLN A 219 28.13 26.02 -30.55
N PRO A 220 28.18 24.92 -31.35
CA PRO A 220 28.95 23.75 -31.00
C PRO A 220 30.39 24.13 -30.68
N ASN A 221 30.94 23.59 -29.60
CA ASN A 221 32.38 23.67 -29.38
C ASN A 221 33.08 23.07 -30.60
N GLN A 222 34.17 23.70 -31.04
CA GLN A 222 34.99 23.11 -32.09
C GLN A 222 35.42 21.70 -31.65
N PRO A 223 35.37 20.69 -32.55
CA PRO A 223 35.81 19.35 -32.23
C PRO A 223 37.20 19.39 -31.60
N LEU A 224 37.37 18.78 -30.44
CA LEU A 224 38.68 18.64 -29.82
C LEU A 224 39.50 17.72 -30.72
N ILE A 225 40.43 18.30 -31.47
CA ILE A 225 41.45 17.58 -32.23
C ILE A 225 42.51 17.17 -31.21
N TYR A 226 42.48 15.90 -30.79
CA TYR A 226 43.59 15.33 -30.03
C TYR A 226 44.73 14.98 -31.01
N PRO A 227 45.98 15.36 -30.71
CA PRO A 227 47.14 15.02 -31.53
C PRO A 227 47.45 13.51 -31.53
#